data_AF-A0A5C1AGI8-F1
#
_entry.id   AF-A0A5C1AGI8-F1
#
_cell.length_a   1.000
_cell.length_b   1.000
_cell.length_c   1.000
_cell.angle_alpha   90.00
_cell.angle_beta   90.00
_cell.angle_gamma   90.00
#
_symmetry.space_group_name_H-M   'P 1'
#
loop_
_entity.id
_entity.type
_entity.pdbx_description
1 polymer ?
#
loop_
_entity_poly.entity_id
_entity_poly.type
_entity_poly.pdbx_seq_one_letter_code
_entity_poly.pdbx_strand_id
1 'polypeptide(L)' 'MTQATIVRCPRTLAIRNYTAEVAATLMGQDVSVEIVDGREGEFAVVVDGQLIFTRKSEDFPSAERVGLAVYEAGLVGLAI' A
#
# COMPACT_ATOMS: atom_id res chain seq x y z
N MET A 1 -13.05 8.80 5.30
CA MET A 1 -12.49 7.94 4.23
C MET A 1 -11.00 8.09 4.29
N THR A 2 -10.30 6.98 4.48
CA THR A 2 -8.84 6.91 4.51
C THR A 2 -8.33 6.83 3.08
N GLN A 3 -7.35 7.65 2.71
CA GLN A 3 -6.74 7.61 1.38
C GLN A 3 -5.43 6.82 1.43
N ALA A 4 -5.31 5.78 0.59
CA ALA A 4 -4.09 5.00 0.43
C ALA A 4 -3.48 5.20 -0.96
N THR A 5 -2.24 5.64 -1.01
CA THR A 5 -1.44 5.76 -2.24
C THR A 5 -0.41 4.64 -2.28
N ILE A 6 -0.50 3.77 -3.28
CA ILE A 6 0.48 2.72 -3.55
C ILE A 6 1.43 3.21 -4.65
N VAL A 7 2.67 3.48 -4.28
CA VAL A 7 3.75 3.79 -5.23
C VAL A 7 4.37 2.48 -5.68
N ARG A 8 4.48 2.26 -6.99
CA ARG A 8 5.02 1.00 -7.54
C ARG A 8 5.96 1.20 -8.71
N CYS A 9 6.88 0.28 -8.92
CA CYS A 9 7.63 0.18 -10.17
C CYS A 9 6.69 -0.20 -11.34
N PRO A 10 6.62 0.60 -12.41
CA PRO A 10 5.75 0.29 -13.56
C PRO A 10 6.26 -0.87 -14.43
N ARG A 11 7.55 -1.22 -14.33
CA ARG A 11 8.21 -2.20 -15.22
C ARG A 11 8.32 -3.60 -14.62
N THR A 12 8.28 -3.74 -13.30
CA THR A 12 8.49 -5.02 -12.63
C THR A 12 7.16 -5.77 -12.49
N LEU A 13 7.01 -6.89 -13.20
CA LEU A 13 5.76 -7.68 -13.18
C LEU A 13 5.39 -8.18 -11.78
N ALA A 14 6.37 -8.64 -10.99
CA ALA A 14 6.15 -9.10 -9.62
C ALA A 14 5.53 -7.99 -8.74
N ILE A 15 6.04 -6.76 -8.85
CA ILE A 15 5.52 -5.60 -8.13
C ILE A 15 4.10 -5.26 -8.61
N ARG A 16 3.83 -5.35 -9.91
CA ARG A 16 2.49 -5.08 -10.46
C ARG A 16 1.44 -6.07 -9.94
N ASN A 17 1.76 -7.37 -9.94
CA ASN A 17 0.88 -8.41 -9.42
C ASN A 17 0.63 -8.20 -7.92
N TYR A 18 1.69 -7.98 -7.15
CA TYR A 18 1.60 -7.70 -5.73
C TYR A 18 0.77 -6.44 -5.42
N THR A 19 0.94 -5.38 -6.21
CA THR A 19 0.13 -4.15 -6.07
C THR A 19 -1.35 -4.42 -6.28
N ALA A 20 -1.71 -5.29 -7.23
CA ALA A 20 -3.10 -5.64 -7.49
C ALA A 20 -3.71 -6.43 -6.30
N GLU A 21 -2.95 -7.35 -5.72
CA GLU A 21 -3.37 -8.08 -4.51
C GLU A 21 -3.59 -7.14 -3.32
N VAL A 22 -2.64 -6.24 -3.05
CA VAL A 22 -2.77 -5.24 -1.98
C VAL A 22 -3.97 -4.32 -2.22
N ALA A 23 -4.13 -3.81 -3.43
CA ALA A 23 -5.27 -2.94 -3.77
C ALA A 23 -6.61 -3.65 -3.56
N ALA A 24 -6.73 -4.92 -3.95
CA ALA A 24 -7.93 -5.72 -3.74
C ALA A 24 -8.23 -5.91 -2.23
N THR A 25 -7.21 -6.14 -1.40
CA THR A 25 -7.37 -6.23 0.06
C THR A 25 -7.84 -4.91 0.69
N LEU A 26 -7.40 -3.77 0.17
CA LEU A 26 -7.74 -2.44 0.69
C LEU A 26 -9.13 -1.96 0.26
N MET A 27 -9.57 -2.28 -0.96
CA MET A 27 -10.90 -1.92 -1.46
C MET A 27 -12.04 -2.50 -0.59
N GLY A 28 -11.79 -3.57 0.16
CA GLY A 28 -12.75 -4.15 1.10
C GLY A 28 -12.97 -3.37 2.39
N GLN A 29 -12.23 -2.27 2.63
CA GLN A 29 -12.11 -1.65 3.96
C GLN A 29 -12.48 -0.15 4.02
N ASP A 30 -13.30 0.37 3.10
CA ASP A 30 -13.66 1.81 3.02
C ASP A 30 -12.42 2.72 2.80
N VAL A 31 -11.42 2.19 2.09
CA VAL A 31 -10.18 2.90 1.74
C VAL A 31 -10.19 3.27 0.26
N SER A 32 -9.90 4.53 -0.04
CA SER A 32 -9.69 4.99 -1.41
C SER A 32 -8.26 4.68 -1.85
N VAL A 33 -8.08 3.80 -2.83
CA VAL A 33 -6.76 3.36 -3.29
C VAL A 33 -6.37 4.10 -4.58
N GLU A 34 -5.27 4.82 -4.52
CA GLU A 34 -4.59 5.42 -5.67
C GLU A 34 -3.31 4.65 -5.97
N ILE A 35 -3.03 4.37 -7.25
CA ILE A 35 -1.79 3.72 -7.67
C ILE A 35 -0.97 4.71 -8.48
N VAL A 36 0.26 4.96 -8.04
CA VAL A 36 1.19 5.90 -8.68
C VAL A 36 2.43 5.14 -9.12
N ASP A 37 2.92 5.46 -10.32
CA ASP A 37 4.16 4.87 -10.81
C ASP A 37 5.37 5.61 -10.20
N GLY A 38 6.25 4.85 -9.57
CA GLY A 38 7.49 5.30 -8.95
C GLY A 38 8.73 4.87 -9.72
N ARG A 39 9.86 4.75 -9.01
CA ARG A 39 11.15 4.37 -9.56
C ARG A 39 11.27 2.87 -9.79
N GLU A 40 12.31 2.48 -10.52
CA GLU A 40 12.62 1.08 -10.75
C GLU A 40 12.86 0.34 -9.42
N GLY A 41 12.16 -0.77 -9.22
CA GLY A 41 12.23 -1.57 -8.00
C GLY A 41 11.45 -1.01 -6.80
N GLU A 42 10.88 0.18 -6.91
CA GLU A 42 10.17 0.84 -5.82
C GLU A 42 8.81 0.18 -5.54
N PHE A 43 8.50 0.03 -4.26
CA PHE A 43 7.16 -0.26 -3.79
C PHE A 43 6.98 0.42 -2.43
N ALA A 44 5.94 1.24 -2.30
CA ALA A 44 5.60 1.92 -1.07
C ALA A 44 4.08 2.05 -0.94
N VAL A 45 3.60 2.05 0.31
CA VAL A 45 2.20 2.29 0.64
C VAL A 45 2.17 3.44 1.63
N VAL A 46 1.46 4.50 1.25
CA VAL A 46 1.26 5.71 2.02
C VAL A 46 -0.22 5.83 2.33
N VAL A 47 -0.59 6.10 3.58
CA VAL A 47 -1.98 6.22 4.02
C VAL A 47 -2.15 7.55 4.73
N ASP A 48 -3.02 8.41 4.22
CA ASP A 48 -3.24 9.78 4.71
C ASP A 48 -1.93 10.57 4.92
N GLY A 49 -0.97 10.39 4.00
CA GLY A 49 0.37 11.00 4.06
C GLY A 49 1.39 10.28 4.96
N GLN A 50 0.99 9.25 5.70
CA GLN A 50 1.88 8.43 6.51
C GLN A 50 2.44 7.25 5.72
N LEU A 51 3.77 7.12 5.65
CA LEU A 51 4.41 5.95 5.07
C LEU A 51 4.17 4.72 5.95
N ILE A 52 3.34 3.79 5.49
CA ILE A 52 3.01 2.54 6.21
C ILE A 52 3.99 1.46 5.83
N PHE A 53 4.33 1.40 4.55
CA PHE A 53 5.22 0.39 4.03
C PHE A 53 6.13 0.98 2.97
N THR A 54 7.39 0.56 2.99
CA THR A 54 8.33 0.76 1.89
C THR A 54 9.19 -0.47 1.76
N ARG A 55 9.45 -0.87 0.53
CA ARG A 55 10.36 -1.98 0.23
C ARG A 55 11.79 -1.54 0.54
N LYS A 56 12.26 -1.82 1.76
CA LYS A 56 13.67 -1.67 2.18
C LYS A 56 14.49 -2.95 2.04
N SER A 57 13.86 -4.11 1.83
CA SER A 57 14.52 -5.43 1.78
C SER A 57 13.96 -6.30 0.65
N GLU A 58 14.65 -7.42 0.36
CA GLU A 58 14.36 -8.31 -0.79
C GLU A 58 12.99 -9.00 -0.73
N ASP A 59 12.34 -9.07 0.43
CA ASP A 59 11.05 -9.74 0.62
C ASP A 59 9.85 -8.78 0.67
N PHE A 60 8.77 -9.18 0.01
CA PHE A 60 7.45 -8.55 0.12
C PHE A 60 6.67 -9.22 1.27
N PRO A 61 6.10 -8.46 2.23
CA PRO A 61 5.15 -9.03 3.18
C PRO A 61 3.89 -9.54 2.46
N SER A 62 3.08 -10.38 3.09
CA SER A 62 1.80 -10.78 2.48
C SER A 62 0.87 -9.57 2.31
N ALA A 63 0.01 -9.59 1.29
CA ALA A 63 -0.99 -8.54 1.06
C ALA A 63 -1.90 -8.35 2.28
N GLU A 64 -2.22 -9.43 3.02
CA GLU A 64 -2.96 -9.37 4.29
C GLU A 64 -2.23 -8.55 5.36
N ARG A 65 -0.91 -8.72 5.53
CA ARG A 65 -0.14 -7.91 6.49
C ARG A 65 -0.16 -6.43 6.11
N VAL A 66 -0.06 -6.12 4.82
CA VAL A 66 -0.16 -4.74 4.34
C VAL A 66 -1.56 -4.19 4.60
N GLY A 67 -2.61 -4.97 4.31
CA GLY A 67 -3.98 -4.61 4.60
C GLY A 67 -4.23 -4.30 6.08
N LEU A 68 -3.73 -5.14 6.98
CA LEU A 68 -3.84 -4.92 8.43
C LEU A 68 -3.09 -3.65 8.86
N ALA A 69 -1.87 -3.43 8.37
CA ALA A 69 -1.10 -2.23 8.70
C ALA A 69 -1.78 -0.94 8.21
N VAL A 70 -2.42 -0.98 7.03
CA VAL A 70 -3.20 0.14 6.49
C VAL A 70 -4.46 0.38 7.32
N TYR A 71 -5.16 -0.69 7.73
CA TYR A 71 -6.32 -0.60 8.61
C TYR A 71 -5.96 0.04 9.97
N GLU A 72 -4.91 -0.46 10.61
CA GLU A 72 -4.40 0.09 11.88
C GLU A 72 -4.01 1.56 11.72
N ALA A 73 -3.33 1.93 10.63
CA ALA A 73 -2.97 3.32 10.37
C ALA A 73 -4.19 4.23 10.16
N GLY A 74 -5.20 3.76 9.42
CA GLY A 74 -6.45 4.50 9.22
C GLY A 74 -7.24 4.70 10.52
N LEU A 75 -7.18 3.75 11.46
CA LEU A 75 -7.77 3.88 12.79
C LEU A 75 -7.04 4.91 13.66
N VAL A 76 -5.70 4.98 13.59
CA VAL A 76 -4.90 5.94 14.36
C VAL A 76 -5.14 7.38 13.89
N GLY A 77 -5.37 7.60 12.60
CA GLY A 77 -5.70 8.92 12.04
C GLY A 77 -7.07 9.48 12.44
N LEU A 78 -7.99 8.63 12.91
CA LEU A 78 -9.34 9.00 13.37
C LEU A 78 -9.43 9.38 14.86
N ALA A 79 -8.34 9.22 15.61
CA ALA A 79 -8.31 9.42 17.07
C ALA A 79 -7.84 10.82 17.51
N ILE A 80 -7.79 11.82 16.62
CA ILE A 80 -7.35 13.19 16.93
C ILE A 80 -8.45 14.21 16.63
#